data_AF-A0A849HCL3-F1
#
_entry.id   AF-A0A849HCL3-F1
#
_cell.length_a   1.000
_cell.length_b   1.000
_cell.length_c   1.000
_cell.angle_alpha   90.00
_cell.angle_beta   90.00
_cell.angle_gamma   90.00
#
_symmetry.space_group_name_H-M   'P 1'
#
loop_
_entity.id
_entity.type
_entity.pdbx_description
1 polymer ?
#
loop_
_entity_poly.entity_id
_entity_poly.type
_entity_poly.pdbx_seq_one_letter_code
_entity_poly.pdbx_strand_id
1 'polypeptide(L)'
;MGTFEYVMVLVSIVVGLAITHILAAAGATVHRLRGHGDPIRLDPVFLLWAGWVLTMLVSFWWWEFRLQEIQINWTFGLYLFLITYAIVLFLLTVVLTPHRMADVKDSYDYFMEGRRWFLGGVSSCWLLM
;
A
#
# COMPACT_ATOMS: atom_id res chain seq x y z
N MET A 1 -13.34 -20.12 -16.73
CA MET A 1 -12.97 -19.03 -15.81
C MET A 1 -14.00 -17.94 -15.97
N GLY A 2 -14.78 -17.67 -14.93
CA GLY A 2 -15.78 -16.60 -14.93
C GLY A 2 -15.09 -15.23 -14.78
N THR A 3 -15.75 -14.15 -15.19
CA THR A 3 -15.24 -12.77 -15.07
C THR A 3 -14.75 -12.48 -13.65
N PHE A 4 -15.46 -12.99 -12.63
CA PHE A 4 -15.12 -12.95 -11.21
C PHE A 4 -13.68 -13.41 -10.88
N GLU A 5 -13.30 -14.57 -11.39
CA GLU A 5 -12.02 -15.21 -11.10
C GLU A 5 -10.85 -14.37 -11.66
N TYR A 6 -11.06 -13.74 -12.82
CA TYR A 6 -10.09 -12.85 -13.43
C TYR A 6 -9.86 -11.58 -12.59
N VAL A 7 -10.93 -10.96 -12.06
CA VAL A 7 -10.81 -9.77 -11.20
C VAL A 7 -9.99 -10.08 -9.96
N MET A 8 -10.31 -11.18 -9.29
CA MET A 8 -9.67 -11.57 -8.04
C MET A 8 -8.18 -11.81 -8.22
N VAL A 9 -7.81 -12.52 -9.29
CA VAL A 9 -6.39 -12.71 -9.61
C VAL A 9 -5.71 -11.37 -9.85
N LEU A 10 -6.33 -10.47 -10.62
CA LEU A 10 -5.75 -9.15 -10.90
C LEU A 10 -5.58 -8.30 -9.63
N VAL A 11 -6.60 -8.24 -8.77
CA VAL A 11 -6.54 -7.47 -7.53
C VAL A 11 -5.51 -8.08 -6.57
N SER A 12 -5.49 -9.41 -6.41
CA SER A 12 -4.47 -10.11 -5.62
C SER A 12 -3.04 -9.82 -6.10
N ILE A 13 -2.81 -9.72 -7.42
CA ILE A 13 -1.50 -9.32 -7.98
C ILE A 13 -1.14 -7.89 -7.58
N VAL A 14 -2.07 -6.93 -7.69
CA VAL A 14 -1.84 -5.53 -7.34
C VAL A 14 -1.54 -5.37 -5.85
N VAL A 15 -2.31 -6.04 -5.00
CA VAL A 15 -2.11 -6.07 -3.54
C VAL A 15 -0.76 -6.70 -3.20
N GLY A 16 -0.40 -7.82 -3.84
CA GLY A 16 0.91 -8.44 -3.68
C GLY A 16 2.07 -7.52 -4.06
N LEU A 17 1.92 -6.76 -5.16
CA LEU A 17 2.92 -5.76 -5.58
C LEU A 17 3.07 -4.60 -4.57
N ALA A 18 1.96 -4.15 -4.00
CA ALA A 18 1.98 -3.11 -2.98
C ALA A 18 2.67 -3.59 -1.69
N ILE A 19 2.43 -4.85 -1.29
CA ILE A 19 3.12 -5.51 -0.17
C ILE A 19 4.63 -5.58 -0.43
N THR A 20 5.06 -6.05 -1.61
CA THR A 20 6.50 -6.13 -1.95
C THR A 20 7.16 -4.76 -1.97
N HIS A 21 6.46 -3.72 -2.41
CA HIS A 21 6.95 -2.33 -2.34
C HIS A 21 7.24 -1.88 -0.89
N ILE A 22 6.31 -2.11 0.04
CA ILE A 22 6.53 -1.78 1.46
C ILE A 22 7.66 -2.61 2.05
N LEU A 23 7.71 -3.92 1.76
CA LEU A 23 8.78 -4.81 2.24
C LEU A 23 10.15 -4.38 1.72
N ALA A 24 10.25 -3.96 0.46
CA ALA A 24 11.48 -3.42 -0.11
C ALA A 24 11.90 -2.14 0.62
N ALA A 25 10.94 -1.26 0.94
CA ALA A 25 11.19 -0.05 1.73
C ALA A 25 11.71 -0.37 3.13
N ALA A 26 11.08 -1.33 3.80
CA ALA A 26 11.47 -1.81 5.12
C ALA A 26 12.86 -2.48 5.09
N GLY A 27 13.15 -3.28 4.07
CA GLY A 27 14.45 -3.93 3.88
C GLY A 27 15.58 -2.93 3.69
N ALA A 28 15.38 -1.90 2.85
CA ALA A 28 16.34 -0.82 2.67
C ALA A 28 16.58 -0.01 3.96
N THR A 29 15.52 0.19 4.74
CA THR A 29 15.59 0.82 6.08
C THR A 29 16.43 0.00 7.05
N VAL A 30 16.18 -1.30 7.15
CA VAL A 30 16.94 -2.23 8.01
C VAL A 30 18.40 -2.32 7.57
N HIS A 31 18.66 -2.35 6.25
CA HIS A 31 20.03 -2.42 5.73
C HIS A 31 20.86 -1.18 6.11
N ARG A 32 20.25 0.01 6.08
CA ARG A 32 20.90 1.27 6.50
C ARG A 32 21.10 1.36 8.01
N LEU A 33 20.14 0.89 8.81
CA LEU A 33 20.29 0.80 10.28
C LEU A 33 21.46 -0.08 10.71
N ARG A 34 21.81 -1.10 9.92
CA ARG A 34 22.97 -1.98 10.16
C ARG A 34 24.32 -1.40 9.70
N GLY A 35 24.40 -0.10 9.40
CA GLY A 35 25.68 0.62 9.26
C GLY A 35 26.37 0.54 7.89
N HIS A 36 25.67 0.14 6.83
CA HIS A 36 26.24 0.00 5.47
C HIS A 36 25.94 1.20 4.54
N GLY A 37 25.52 2.37 5.05
CA GLY A 37 25.24 3.54 4.22
C GLY A 37 25.17 4.85 5.02
N ASP A 38 25.07 5.98 4.30
CA ASP A 38 24.93 7.32 4.89
C ASP A 38 23.81 7.37 5.95
N PRO A 39 24.00 8.09 7.07
CA PRO A 39 23.05 8.13 8.17
C PRO A 39 21.76 8.80 7.74
N ILE A 40 20.72 8.00 7.48
CA ILE A 40 19.36 8.51 7.32
C ILE A 40 18.72 8.66 8.69
N ARG A 41 18.16 9.85 8.93
CA ARG A 41 17.24 10.06 10.05
C ARG A 41 15.95 9.31 9.76
N LEU A 42 15.88 8.09 10.28
CA LEU A 42 14.68 7.28 10.22
C LEU A 42 13.73 7.73 11.31
N ASP A 43 12.68 8.41 10.90
CA ASP A 43 11.66 8.88 11.83
C ASP A 43 10.72 7.71 12.21
N PRO A 44 10.50 7.43 13.50
CA PRO A 44 9.56 6.40 13.93
C PRO A 44 8.14 6.60 13.38
N VAL A 45 7.76 7.84 13.02
CA VAL A 45 6.49 8.16 12.36
C VAL A 45 6.36 7.42 11.02
N PHE A 46 7.44 7.33 10.24
CA PHE A 46 7.42 6.63 8.95
C PHE A 46 7.17 5.14 9.12
N LEU A 47 7.85 4.51 10.08
CA LEU A 47 7.68 3.08 10.39
C LEU A 47 6.26 2.77 10.87
N LEU A 48 5.69 3.67 11.68
CA LEU A 48 4.32 3.53 12.17
C LEU A 48 3.30 3.60 11.02
N TRP A 49 3.45 4.54 10.09
CA TRP A 49 2.59 4.61 8.89
C TRP A 49 2.78 3.43 7.95
N ALA A 50 4.01 2.94 7.75
CA ALA A 50 4.26 1.76 6.94
C ALA A 50 3.59 0.52 7.52
N GLY A 51 3.69 0.32 8.84
CA GLY A 51 2.98 -0.74 9.55
C GLY A 51 1.46 -0.62 9.41
N TRP A 52 0.92 0.60 9.57
CA TRP A 52 -0.50 0.87 9.40
C TRP A 52 -1.01 0.52 7.99
N VAL A 53 -0.30 0.95 6.95
CA VAL A 53 -0.67 0.65 5.56
C VAL A 53 -0.59 -0.86 5.30
N LEU A 54 0.43 -1.56 5.82
CA LEU A 54 0.54 -3.02 5.71
C LEU A 54 -0.66 -3.71 6.35
N THR A 55 -1.07 -3.30 7.55
CA THR A 55 -2.30 -3.79 8.18
C THR A 55 -3.52 -3.54 7.30
N MET A 56 -3.64 -2.35 6.71
CA MET A 56 -4.72 -2.02 5.77
C MET A 56 -4.76 -2.95 4.54
N LEU A 57 -3.59 -3.27 3.96
CA LEU A 57 -3.50 -4.24 2.85
C LEU A 57 -3.93 -5.64 3.28
N VAL A 58 -3.49 -6.11 4.44
CA VAL A 58 -3.88 -7.43 4.96
C VAL A 58 -5.37 -7.48 5.29
N SER A 59 -5.93 -6.42 5.87
CA SER A 59 -7.37 -6.29 6.13
C SER A 59 -8.18 -6.29 4.82
N PHE A 60 -7.74 -5.57 3.79
CA PHE A 60 -8.37 -5.58 2.47
C PHE A 60 -8.30 -6.97 1.83
N TRP A 61 -7.14 -7.62 1.91
CA TRP A 61 -6.97 -8.97 1.37
C TRP A 61 -7.84 -10.01 2.09
N TRP A 62 -7.97 -9.91 3.41
CA TRP A 62 -8.88 -10.75 4.19
C TRP A 62 -10.36 -10.53 3.80
N TRP A 63 -10.73 -9.28 3.56
CA TRP A 63 -12.07 -8.94 3.09
C TRP A 63 -12.35 -9.46 1.67
N GLU A 64 -11.36 -9.41 0.77
CA GLU A 64 -11.45 -10.02 -0.56
C GLU A 64 -11.77 -11.52 -0.47
N PHE A 65 -11.09 -12.27 0.41
CA PHE A 65 -11.38 -13.70 0.62
C PHE A 65 -12.83 -13.96 1.07
N ARG A 66 -13.34 -13.11 1.97
CA ARG A 66 -14.73 -13.23 2.46
C ARG A 66 -15.75 -12.92 1.36
N LEU A 67 -15.45 -12.00 0.45
CA LEU A 67 -16.27 -11.75 -0.74
C LEU A 67 -16.33 -12.95 -1.70
N GLN A 68 -15.31 -13.80 -1.71
CA GLN A 68 -15.30 -15.01 -2.56
C GLN A 68 -16.27 -16.07 -2.06
N GLU A 69 -16.41 -16.18 -0.73
CA GLU A 69 -17.31 -17.14 -0.08
C GLU A 69 -18.78 -16.72 -0.18
N ILE A 70 -19.04 -15.40 -0.18
CA ILE A 70 -20.41 -14.88 -0.27
C ILE A 70 -20.77 -14.75 -1.76
N GLN A 71 -21.69 -15.59 -2.22
CA GLN A 71 -22.23 -15.62 -3.60
C GLN A 71 -23.06 -14.36 -3.92
N ILE A 72 -22.43 -13.18 -3.93
CA ILE A 72 -23.05 -11.90 -4.26
C ILE A 72 -23.22 -11.78 -5.77
N ASN A 73 -24.32 -11.15 -6.21
CA ASN A 73 -24.53 -10.83 -7.62
C ASN A 73 -23.45 -9.83 -8.10
N TRP A 74 -22.46 -10.34 -8.83
CA TRP A 74 -21.34 -9.55 -9.34
C TRP A 74 -21.82 -8.50 -10.33
N THR A 75 -21.83 -7.25 -9.88
CA THR A 75 -22.21 -6.09 -10.69
C THR A 75 -20.95 -5.36 -11.16
N PHE A 76 -21.00 -4.74 -12.34
CA PHE A 76 -19.90 -3.93 -12.88
C PHE A 76 -19.41 -2.84 -11.89
N GLY A 77 -20.30 -2.30 -11.06
CA GLY A 77 -19.93 -1.34 -10.01
C GLY A 77 -18.97 -1.92 -8.96
N LEU A 78 -19.21 -3.16 -8.52
CA LEU A 78 -18.37 -3.85 -7.53
C LEU A 78 -16.98 -4.16 -8.11
N TYR A 79 -16.93 -4.50 -9.40
CA TYR A 79 -15.68 -4.65 -10.15
C TYR A 79 -14.83 -3.38 -10.16
N LEU A 80 -15.44 -2.25 -10.58
CA LEU A 80 -14.74 -0.98 -10.69
C LEU A 80 -14.29 -0.48 -9.30
N PHE A 81 -15.11 -0.71 -8.28
CA PHE A 81 -14.80 -0.41 -6.89
C PHE A 81 -13.55 -1.16 -6.39
N LEU A 82 -13.48 -2.49 -6.57
CA LEU A 82 -12.35 -3.31 -6.14
C LEU A 82 -11.03 -2.90 -6.80
N ILE A 83 -11.05 -2.67 -8.12
CA ILE A 83 -9.86 -2.24 -8.87
C ILE A 83 -9.41 -0.85 -8.41
N THR A 84 -10.34 0.09 -8.29
CA THR A 84 -10.01 1.46 -7.88
C THR A 84 -9.42 1.46 -6.47
N TYR A 85 -9.99 0.66 -5.56
CA TYR A 85 -9.49 0.54 -4.18
C TYR A 85 -8.07 -0.06 -4.14
N ALA A 86 -7.82 -1.12 -4.92
CA ALA A 86 -6.49 -1.72 -5.02
C ALA A 86 -5.45 -0.74 -5.57
N ILE A 87 -5.82 0.06 -6.58
CA ILE A 87 -4.95 1.12 -7.14
C ILE A 87 -4.65 2.18 -6.08
N VAL A 88 -5.65 2.62 -5.29
CA VAL A 88 -5.45 3.60 -4.22
C VAL A 88 -4.51 3.07 -3.13
N LEU A 89 -4.67 1.81 -2.73
CA LEU A 89 -3.76 1.15 -1.79
C LEU A 89 -2.32 1.07 -2.34
N PHE A 90 -2.16 0.68 -3.60
CA PHE A 90 -0.85 0.67 -4.24
C PHE A 90 -0.24 2.08 -4.28
N LEU A 91 -1.00 3.10 -4.70
CA LEU A 91 -0.54 4.48 -4.70
C LEU A 91 -0.15 4.97 -3.30
N LEU A 92 -0.89 4.58 -2.25
CA LEU A 92 -0.49 4.87 -0.87
C LEU A 92 0.89 4.29 -0.55
N THR A 93 1.17 3.05 -0.97
CA THR A 93 2.50 2.45 -0.77
C THR A 93 3.60 3.17 -1.55
N VAL A 94 3.30 3.66 -2.75
CA VAL A 94 4.25 4.40 -3.60
C VAL A 94 4.50 5.80 -3.07
N VAL A 95 3.48 6.52 -2.61
CA VAL A 95 3.64 7.85 -2.00
C VAL A 95 4.41 7.74 -0.69
N LEU A 96 4.14 6.68 0.09
CA LEU A 96 4.88 6.40 1.31
C LEU A 96 6.34 6.04 1.01
N THR A 97 6.62 5.28 -0.04
CA THR A 97 7.98 4.77 -0.31
C THR A 97 8.73 5.66 -1.30
N PRO A 98 9.86 6.30 -0.93
CA PRO A 98 10.65 7.06 -1.89
C PRO A 98 11.19 6.13 -2.99
N HIS A 99 10.82 6.40 -4.24
CA HIS A 99 11.15 5.58 -5.42
C HIS A 99 12.68 5.50 -5.66
N ARG A 100 13.45 6.44 -5.09
CA ARG A 100 14.90 6.51 -5.23
C ARG A 100 15.54 6.75 -3.86
N MET A 101 15.72 5.66 -3.12
CA MET A 101 16.39 5.66 -1.81
C MET A 101 17.80 6.27 -1.82
N ALA A 102 18.47 6.36 -2.98
CA ALA A 102 19.86 6.81 -3.11
C ALA A 102 20.09 8.33 -2.89
N ASP A 103 19.05 9.17 -2.99
CA ASP A 103 19.20 10.64 -2.93
C ASP A 103 18.47 11.28 -1.73
N VAL A 104 17.76 10.47 -0.95
CA VAL A 104 16.98 10.95 0.20
C VAL A 104 17.85 10.97 1.45
N LYS A 105 18.27 12.16 1.87
CA LYS A 105 19.01 12.39 3.12
C LYS A 105 18.11 12.43 4.36
N ASP A 106 16.84 12.81 4.19
CA ASP A 106 15.86 12.88 5.27
C ASP A 106 14.52 12.26 4.84
N SER A 107 14.15 11.16 5.51
CA SER A 107 12.91 10.43 5.22
C SER A 107 11.66 11.19 5.71
N TYR A 108 11.84 12.13 6.66
CA TYR A 108 10.76 12.95 7.22
C TYR A 108 10.32 14.06 6.27
N ASP A 109 11.28 14.76 5.66
CA ASP A 109 11.01 15.90 4.78
C ASP A 109 10.26 15.45 3.50
N TYR A 110 10.65 14.28 2.96
CA TYR A 110 9.95 13.64 1.84
C TYR A 110 8.50 13.26 2.19
N PHE A 111 8.27 12.71 3.38
CA PHE A 111 6.91 12.42 3.84
C PHE A 111 6.08 13.70 4.04
N MET A 112 6.69 14.77 4.55
CA MET A 112 6.03 16.06 4.74
C MET A 112 5.61 16.71 3.41
N GLU A 113 6.41 16.59 2.35
CA GLU A 113 6.04 17.03 0.99
C GLU A 113 4.84 16.23 0.43
N GLY A 114 4.84 14.90 0.62
CA GLY A 114 3.78 14.01 0.13
C GLY A 114 2.53 13.91 1.01
N ARG A 115 2.55 14.48 2.23
CA ARG A 115 1.55 14.27 3.28
C ARG A 115 0.11 14.53 2.83
N ARG A 116 -0.14 15.53 1.98
CA ARG A 116 -1.50 15.88 1.51
C ARG A 116 -2.08 14.78 0.61
N TRP A 117 -1.25 14.19 -0.25
CA TRP A 117 -1.63 13.09 -1.13
C TRP A 117 -1.79 11.78 -0.35
N PHE A 118 -0.90 11.53 0.60
CA PHE A 118 -1.00 10.38 1.49
C PHE A 118 -2.27 10.43 2.34
N LEU A 119 -2.54 11.56 3.01
CA LEU A 119 -3.76 11.76 3.79
C LEU A 119 -5.02 11.70 2.92
N GLY A 120 -4.99 12.27 1.70
CA GLY A 120 -6.10 12.16 0.75
C GLY A 120 -6.40 10.73 0.30
N GLY A 121 -5.35 9.91 0.11
CA GLY A 121 -5.48 8.49 -0.16
C GLY A 121 -6.09 7.73 1.02
N VAL A 122 -5.63 8.01 2.24
CA VAL A 122 -6.19 7.43 3.48
C VAL A 122 -7.66 7.83 3.67
N SER A 123 -8.01 9.10 3.44
CA SER A 123 -9.40 9.57 3.53
C SER A 123 -10.30 8.89 2.50
N SER A 124 -9.83 8.73 1.26
CA SER A 124 -10.57 8.00 0.22
C SER A 124 -10.78 6.54 0.63
N CYS A 125 -9.74 5.91 1.17
CA CYS A 125 -9.78 4.52 1.65
C CYS A 125 -10.82 4.34 2.77
N TRP A 126 -10.88 5.28 3.72
CA TRP A 126 -11.87 5.28 4.81
C TRP A 126 -13.30 5.54 4.34
N LEU A 127 -13.50 6.34 3.28
CA LEU A 127 -14.83 6.62 2.73
C LEU A 127 -15.38 5.45 1.90
N LEU A 128 -14.50 4.59 1.40
CA LEU A 128 -14.88 3.42 0.59
C LEU A 128 -15.25 2.21 1.47
N MET A 129 -14.82 2.18 2.74
CA MET A 129 -15.04 1.08 3.70
C MET A 129 -16.35 1.23 4.48
#